data_AF-A0A4Y2TQJ2-F1
#
_entry.id   AF-A0A4Y2TQJ2-F1
#
_cell.length_a   1.000
_cell.length_b   1.000
_cell.length_c   1.000
_cell.angle_alpha   90.00
_cell.angle_beta   90.00
_cell.angle_gamma   90.00
#
_symmetry.space_group_name_H-M   'P 1'
#
loop_
_entity.id
_entity.type
_entity.pdbx_description
1 polymer ?
#
loop_
_entity_poly.entity_id
_entity_poly.type
_entity_poly.pdbx_seq_one_letter_code
_entity_poly.pdbx_strand_id
1 'polypeptide(L)'
;MEYFSTTLEHRVVPLKTATDVVRFSFIVRNSISFLDLGLCQDSRLLNYLGCSCDCCAFKLSNSFINTEEKCRKIFTQSRSLLYTLHLDLPKGRECSLKDVPNSIAFDYNPCIPHIAKIFSPSGFDISILSVFVEDAIGINKEKLKILAWILKMSFSNLPLLYVLDIRTVDKFIDCFYPEITDSAIFEDFIMYFDFTEWISMYEKPEILEYLLYYSRHYGREDLTEDVFPIDEIIDPCIFYRYFLNIGPILKYINVPRFSEDNYRKYFRKISSMRPNLTEEKLHKAEKRMKRERIHQMLQIIWMHIDCRQHHCTEDASEALRLIWCSVPDDYISFKEIKRAFRGIFRDEELKNIYDFYAEAVGEFSDSVQPRSLQHLCRSIIRSTLRENQIWIPEGLRQTCLPKSIESFLNLEKVFSTSNKFAL
;
A
#
# COMPACT_ATOMS: atom_id res chain seq x y z
N MET A 1 38.27 0.72 -17.56
CA MET A 1 38.42 1.94 -18.38
C MET A 1 37.13 2.72 -18.26
N GLU A 2 37.15 3.88 -17.60
CA GLU A 2 36.01 4.79 -17.59
C GLU A 2 35.89 5.42 -18.98
N TYR A 3 34.72 5.24 -19.63
CA TYR A 3 34.42 5.92 -20.87
C TYR A 3 34.19 7.40 -20.56
N PHE A 4 35.06 8.28 -21.04
CA PHE A 4 34.82 9.72 -20.98
C PHE A 4 33.67 10.06 -21.93
N SER A 5 32.47 10.23 -21.39
CA SER A 5 31.33 10.74 -22.14
C SER A 5 31.56 12.20 -22.51
N THR A 6 31.17 12.59 -23.73
CA THR A 6 31.14 14.00 -24.16
C THR A 6 29.96 14.76 -23.58
N THR A 7 28.95 14.06 -23.07
CA THR A 7 27.81 14.65 -22.37
C THR A 7 28.10 14.71 -20.87
N LEU A 8 27.98 15.91 -20.30
CA LEU A 8 28.15 16.13 -18.87
C LEU A 8 26.90 15.60 -18.15
N GLU A 9 27.01 14.43 -17.55
CA GLU A 9 25.96 13.85 -16.71
C GLU A 9 26.11 14.33 -15.27
N HIS A 10 24.98 14.62 -14.62
CA HIS A 10 24.94 15.09 -13.26
C HIS A 10 24.14 14.13 -12.38
N ARG A 11 24.68 13.74 -11.22
CA ARG A 11 23.94 12.96 -10.23
C ARG A 11 23.38 13.80 -9.09
N VAL A 12 22.29 13.30 -8.51
CA VAL A 12 21.78 13.75 -7.22
C VAL A 12 22.12 12.76 -6.11
N VAL A 13 22.34 13.27 -4.90
CA VAL A 13 22.61 12.44 -3.71
C VAL A 13 21.50 12.64 -2.68
N PRO A 14 20.63 11.63 -2.45
CA PRO A 14 19.65 11.68 -1.37
C PRO A 14 20.31 11.37 -0.02
N LEU A 15 20.10 12.24 0.97
CA LEU A 15 20.55 12.02 2.35
C LEU A 15 19.52 11.15 3.09
N LYS A 16 19.89 9.92 3.44
CA LYS A 16 18.95 8.93 4.00
C LYS A 16 18.86 8.94 5.52
N THR A 17 19.80 9.57 6.23
CA THR A 17 19.89 9.50 7.71
C THR A 17 19.91 10.87 8.37
N ALA A 18 19.46 10.95 9.64
CA ALA A 18 19.54 12.16 10.47
C ALA A 18 20.97 12.68 10.58
N THR A 19 21.92 11.76 10.77
CA THR A 19 23.35 12.05 10.80
C THR A 19 23.81 12.73 9.52
N ASP A 20 23.43 12.21 8.36
CA ASP A 20 23.79 12.80 7.07
C ASP A 20 23.16 14.18 6.89
N VAL A 21 21.88 14.35 7.21
CA VAL A 21 21.18 15.65 7.09
C VAL A 21 21.81 16.71 7.99
N VAL A 22 22.16 16.38 9.24
CA VAL A 22 22.85 17.29 10.16
C VAL A 22 24.27 17.61 9.65
N ARG A 23 24.99 16.61 9.14
CA ARG A 23 26.35 16.78 8.66
C ARG A 23 26.44 17.69 7.43
N PHE A 24 25.48 17.55 6.52
CA PHE A 24 25.39 18.36 5.30
C PHE A 24 24.43 19.55 5.46
N SER A 25 24.04 19.92 6.68
CA SER A 25 23.02 20.96 6.92
C SER A 25 23.43 22.31 6.33
N PHE A 26 24.73 22.62 6.26
CA PHE A 26 25.21 23.84 5.61
C PHE A 26 24.79 23.97 4.15
N ILE A 27 24.41 22.85 3.48
CA ILE A 27 23.83 22.80 2.13
C ILE A 27 22.31 22.63 2.21
N VAL A 28 21.82 21.63 2.96
CA VAL A 28 20.41 21.20 2.87
C VAL A 28 19.47 21.90 3.85
N ARG A 29 19.99 22.49 4.94
CA ARG A 29 19.19 23.14 5.99
C ARG A 29 19.93 24.27 6.69
N ASN A 30 19.67 25.49 6.27
CA ASN A 30 20.19 26.70 6.91
C ASN A 30 19.70 26.91 8.35
N SER A 31 18.60 26.24 8.75
CA SER A 31 18.02 26.32 10.10
C SER A 31 18.73 25.45 11.14
N ILE A 32 19.68 24.60 10.73
CA ILE A 32 20.43 23.70 11.62
C ILE A 32 21.92 24.00 11.49
N SER A 33 22.57 24.36 12.60
CA SER A 33 24.04 24.50 12.64
C SER A 33 24.69 23.17 12.24
N PHE A 34 25.62 23.20 11.29
CA PHE A 34 26.38 22.00 10.90
C PHE A 34 27.16 21.50 12.12
N LEU A 35 26.96 20.23 12.49
CA LEU A 35 27.55 19.66 13.70
C LEU A 35 28.90 19.02 13.38
N ASP A 36 29.91 19.29 14.19
CA ASP A 36 31.14 18.49 14.17
C ASP A 36 30.88 17.16 14.88
N LEU A 37 30.57 16.12 14.09
CA LEU A 37 30.35 14.77 14.58
C LEU A 37 31.61 14.18 15.26
N GLY A 38 32.80 14.73 15.01
CA GLY A 38 34.03 14.35 15.71
C GLY A 38 34.07 14.77 17.18
N LEU A 39 33.23 15.71 17.59
CA LEU A 39 33.07 16.16 18.99
C LEU A 39 31.93 15.44 19.72
N CYS A 40 31.12 14.65 19.00
CA CYS A 40 29.99 13.94 19.58
C CYS A 40 30.49 12.72 20.37
N GLN A 41 30.34 12.74 21.70
CA GLN A 41 30.72 11.63 22.60
C GLN A 41 29.72 10.45 22.57
N ASP A 42 28.62 10.57 21.84
CA ASP A 42 27.54 9.57 21.83
C ASP A 42 27.80 8.48 20.77
N SER A 43 28.11 7.27 21.24
CA SER A 43 28.55 6.13 20.42
C SER A 43 27.52 5.61 19.43
N ARG A 44 26.23 5.94 19.63
CA ARG A 44 25.13 5.50 18.76
C ARG A 44 25.12 6.21 17.40
N LEU A 45 25.54 7.48 17.35
CA LEU A 45 25.69 8.23 16.08
C LEU A 45 26.97 7.84 15.34
N LEU A 46 27.98 7.33 16.05
CA LEU A 46 29.29 6.96 15.52
C LEU A 46 29.29 5.62 14.75
N ASN A 47 28.30 4.75 14.99
CA ASN A 47 28.22 3.41 14.39
C ASN A 47 27.20 3.27 13.26
N TYR A 48 26.50 4.34 12.88
CA TYR A 48 25.56 4.28 11.76
C TYR A 48 26.31 4.43 10.43
N LEU A 49 26.39 3.33 9.68
CA LEU A 49 26.81 3.31 8.28
C LEU A 49 25.75 4.02 7.41
N GLY A 50 25.85 5.36 7.34
CA GLY A 50 24.98 6.21 6.53
C GLY A 50 25.37 6.21 5.05
N CYS A 51 24.34 6.23 4.19
CA CYS A 51 24.34 6.15 2.72
C CYS A 51 24.85 4.84 2.08
N SER A 52 23.97 3.83 2.01
CA SER A 52 24.02 2.80 0.93
C SER A 52 23.72 3.49 -0.41
N CYS A 53 24.79 4.03 -0.97
CA CYS A 53 25.04 4.04 -2.39
C CYS A 53 25.95 2.82 -2.62
N ASP A 54 25.53 1.83 -3.40
CA ASP A 54 26.25 0.56 -3.56
C ASP A 54 27.68 0.74 -4.11
N CYS A 55 27.99 1.90 -4.71
CA CYS A 55 29.34 2.26 -5.16
C CYS A 55 30.16 3.07 -4.14
N CYS A 56 29.53 3.57 -3.07
CA CYS A 56 30.14 4.42 -2.06
C CYS A 56 29.99 3.80 -0.67
N ALA A 57 30.27 2.50 -0.54
CA ALA A 57 30.48 1.83 0.74
C ALA A 57 31.75 2.35 1.44
N PHE A 58 31.79 3.65 1.73
CA PHE A 58 32.87 4.27 2.46
C PHE A 58 32.43 4.47 3.90
N LYS A 59 33.28 4.04 4.84
CA LYS A 59 33.31 4.60 6.19
C LYS A 59 33.46 6.11 6.04
N LEU A 60 32.35 6.87 6.10
CA LEU A 60 32.42 8.33 6.10
C LEU A 60 33.27 8.75 7.31
N SER A 61 34.42 9.37 7.06
CA SER A 61 35.28 9.91 8.11
C SER A 61 34.52 10.91 8.96
N ASN A 62 34.70 10.89 10.29
CA ASN A 62 34.14 11.84 11.27
C ASN A 62 34.55 13.31 11.06
N SER A 63 35.13 13.63 9.92
CA SER A 63 35.59 14.96 9.54
C SER A 63 34.44 15.94 9.38
N PHE A 64 34.66 17.12 9.96
CA PHE A 64 33.86 18.31 9.82
C PHE A 64 33.77 18.80 8.34
N ILE A 65 32.54 18.94 7.84
CA ILE A 65 32.23 19.35 6.46
C ILE A 65 31.56 20.73 6.50
N ASN A 66 32.20 21.71 5.88
CA ASN A 66 31.72 23.10 5.86
C ASN A 66 31.89 23.78 4.50
N THR A 67 32.30 23.04 3.47
CA THR A 67 32.48 23.56 2.10
C THR A 67 31.94 22.55 1.10
N GLU A 68 31.41 23.05 -0.02
CA GLU A 68 30.93 22.19 -1.11
C GLU A 68 32.05 21.29 -1.64
N GLU A 69 33.30 21.77 -1.62
CA GLU A 69 34.45 20.99 -2.07
C GLU A 69 34.73 19.77 -1.17
N LYS A 70 34.74 19.96 0.16
CA LYS A 70 34.84 18.84 1.09
C LYS A 70 33.70 17.83 0.90
N CYS A 71 32.50 18.33 0.58
CA CYS A 71 31.36 17.49 0.29
C CYS A 71 31.57 16.66 -0.99
N ARG A 72 32.02 17.27 -2.10
CA ARG A 72 32.30 16.55 -3.35
C ARG A 72 33.42 15.51 -3.19
N LYS A 73 34.44 15.77 -2.37
CA LYS A 73 35.52 14.81 -2.05
C LYS A 73 35.02 13.54 -1.37
N ILE A 74 33.99 13.65 -0.53
CA ILE A 74 33.44 12.50 0.20
C ILE A 74 32.68 11.57 -0.73
N PHE A 75 31.90 12.13 -1.64
CA PHE A 75 31.04 11.34 -2.51
C PHE A 75 31.73 10.89 -3.80
N THR A 76 32.82 11.55 -4.22
CA THR A 76 33.47 11.32 -5.53
C THR A 76 34.95 10.99 -5.36
N GLN A 77 35.28 9.69 -5.35
CA GLN A 77 36.66 9.23 -5.16
C GLN A 77 37.59 9.70 -6.29
N SER A 78 37.12 9.76 -7.54
CA SER A 78 37.90 10.28 -8.68
C SER A 78 38.34 11.74 -8.51
N ARG A 79 37.68 12.50 -7.64
CA ARG A 79 38.08 13.87 -7.30
C ARG A 79 39.40 13.91 -6.52
N SER A 80 39.68 12.90 -5.69
CA SER A 80 40.99 12.74 -5.03
C SER A 80 42.12 12.52 -6.03
N LEU A 81 41.85 11.82 -7.14
CA LEU A 81 42.82 11.60 -8.22
C LEU A 81 43.12 12.91 -8.95
N LEU A 82 42.11 13.75 -9.22
CA LEU A 82 42.33 15.07 -9.81
C LEU A 82 43.30 15.91 -8.97
N TYR A 83 43.10 15.97 -7.66
CA TYR A 83 44.01 16.69 -6.77
C TYR A 83 45.40 16.06 -6.66
N THR A 84 45.49 14.73 -6.66
CA THR A 84 46.77 14.01 -6.67
C THR A 84 47.57 14.32 -7.93
N LEU A 85 46.87 14.56 -9.04
CA LEU A 85 47.46 14.92 -10.33
C LEU A 85 47.57 16.44 -10.56
N HIS A 86 47.26 17.27 -9.56
CA HIS A 86 47.23 18.74 -9.65
C HIS A 86 46.33 19.27 -10.79
N LEU A 87 45.21 18.58 -11.04
CA LEU A 87 44.21 18.95 -12.03
C LEU A 87 42.98 19.60 -11.36
N ASP A 88 42.43 20.62 -12.03
CA ASP A 88 41.16 21.25 -11.67
C ASP A 88 40.08 20.96 -12.72
N LEU A 89 38.82 21.02 -12.30
CA LEU A 89 37.69 20.93 -13.23
C LEU A 89 37.54 22.24 -14.02
N PRO A 90 37.14 22.17 -15.31
CA PRO A 90 36.94 23.37 -16.12
C PRO A 90 35.90 24.32 -15.51
N LYS A 91 36.22 25.62 -15.50
CA LYS A 91 35.31 26.67 -15.01
C LYS A 91 33.94 26.57 -15.71
N GLY A 92 32.87 26.63 -14.91
CA GLY A 92 31.48 26.59 -15.40
C GLY A 92 30.89 25.19 -15.58
N ARG A 93 31.65 24.11 -15.33
CA ARG A 93 31.12 22.74 -15.36
C ARG A 93 30.57 22.25 -14.03
N GLU A 94 30.84 22.96 -12.94
CA GLU A 94 30.32 22.63 -11.61
C GLU A 94 29.25 23.64 -11.19
N CYS A 95 28.11 23.13 -10.75
CA CYS A 95 27.05 23.93 -10.16
C CYS A 95 27.23 24.03 -8.65
N SER A 96 26.72 25.11 -8.06
CA SER A 96 26.56 25.17 -6.61
C SER A 96 25.63 24.05 -6.16
N LEU A 97 25.97 23.40 -5.04
CA LEU A 97 25.13 22.37 -4.45
C LEU A 97 23.88 22.96 -3.78
N LYS A 98 23.88 24.28 -3.51
CA LYS A 98 22.74 25.03 -2.96
C LYS A 98 21.82 25.55 -4.06
N ASP A 99 22.40 26.17 -5.08
CA ASP A 99 21.68 26.91 -6.12
C ASP A 99 21.81 26.20 -7.47
N VAL A 100 21.10 25.08 -7.61
CA VAL A 100 21.15 24.24 -8.81
C VAL A 100 20.21 24.80 -9.89
N PRO A 101 20.70 25.08 -11.12
CA PRO A 101 19.85 25.52 -12.22
C PRO A 101 18.75 24.49 -12.57
N ASN A 102 17.53 24.98 -12.81
CA ASN A 102 16.38 24.13 -13.20
C ASN A 102 16.55 23.43 -14.56
N SER A 103 17.52 23.85 -15.38
CA SER A 103 17.78 23.32 -16.72
C SER A 103 18.61 22.03 -16.74
N ILE A 104 19.04 21.52 -15.58
CA ILE A 104 19.93 20.35 -15.47
C ILE A 104 19.08 19.09 -15.31
N ALA A 105 19.27 18.13 -16.21
CA ALA A 105 18.76 16.77 -16.03
C ALA A 105 19.63 16.02 -15.02
N PHE A 106 19.00 15.32 -14.09
CA PHE A 106 19.72 14.56 -13.05
C PHE A 106 19.53 13.06 -13.23
N ASP A 107 20.55 12.32 -12.85
CA ASP A 107 20.53 10.87 -12.76
C ASP A 107 20.78 10.42 -11.31
N TYR A 108 20.30 9.23 -10.94
CA TYR A 108 20.56 8.59 -9.66
C TYR A 108 21.75 7.62 -9.75
N ASN A 109 22.35 7.45 -10.93
CA ASN A 109 23.47 6.56 -11.16
C ASN A 109 24.67 6.98 -10.30
N PRO A 110 25.06 6.12 -9.34
CA PRO A 110 26.13 6.43 -8.40
C PRO A 110 27.52 6.51 -9.06
N CYS A 111 27.69 5.96 -10.26
CA CYS A 111 28.96 5.98 -10.99
C CYS A 111 29.26 7.34 -11.64
N ILE A 112 28.29 8.25 -11.73
CA ILE A 112 28.50 9.58 -12.31
C ILE A 112 29.34 10.42 -11.33
N PRO A 113 30.48 10.99 -11.77
CA PRO A 113 31.37 11.72 -10.86
C PRO A 113 30.83 13.11 -10.49
N HIS A 114 30.04 13.75 -11.35
CA HIS A 114 29.59 15.12 -11.12
C HIS A 114 28.32 15.15 -10.26
N ILE A 115 28.44 15.66 -9.03
CA ILE A 115 27.30 15.87 -8.13
C ILE A 115 26.73 17.26 -8.40
N ALA A 116 25.48 17.32 -8.81
CA ALA A 116 24.78 18.59 -8.98
C ALA A 116 23.98 18.98 -7.73
N LYS A 117 23.39 18.02 -7.02
CA LYS A 117 22.49 18.32 -5.91
C LYS A 117 22.60 17.31 -4.79
N ILE A 118 22.47 17.81 -3.56
CA ILE A 118 22.28 17.01 -2.37
C ILE A 118 20.97 17.45 -1.75
N PHE A 119 20.13 16.49 -1.36
CA PHE A 119 18.81 16.83 -0.83
C PHE A 119 18.38 15.81 0.22
N SER A 120 17.55 16.27 1.14
CA SER A 120 16.78 15.38 2.01
C SER A 120 15.56 14.90 1.22
N PRO A 121 15.28 13.58 1.17
CA PRO A 121 14.06 13.05 0.57
C PRO A 121 12.81 13.71 1.18
N SER A 122 11.78 13.87 0.35
CA SER A 122 10.44 14.26 0.81
C SER A 122 9.94 13.26 1.86
N GLY A 123 9.38 13.76 2.96
CA GLY A 123 8.88 12.93 4.06
C GLY A 123 9.92 12.54 5.11
N PHE A 124 11.19 12.93 4.94
CA PHE A 124 12.25 12.60 5.91
C PHE A 124 11.96 13.12 7.32
N ASP A 125 11.55 14.39 7.46
CA ASP A 125 11.23 14.95 8.80
C ASP A 125 10.05 14.26 9.46
N ILE A 126 9.06 13.92 8.64
CA ILE A 126 7.88 13.20 9.08
C ILE A 126 8.29 11.83 9.61
N SER A 127 9.14 11.09 8.88
CA SER A 127 9.64 9.78 9.34
C SER A 127 10.40 9.87 10.66
N ILE A 128 11.23 10.91 10.84
CA ILE A 128 11.94 11.13 12.10
C ILE A 128 10.96 11.47 13.22
N LEU A 129 9.99 12.33 12.96
CA LEU A 129 8.97 12.71 13.94
C LEU A 129 8.15 11.48 14.38
N SER A 130 7.76 10.62 13.44
CA SER A 130 7.10 9.35 13.72
C SER A 130 7.92 8.46 14.64
N VAL A 131 9.23 8.31 14.40
CA VAL A 131 10.13 7.57 15.29
C VAL A 131 10.17 8.18 16.70
N PHE A 132 10.26 9.51 16.83
CA PHE A 132 10.24 10.14 18.14
C PHE A 132 8.92 9.95 18.89
N VAL A 133 7.79 10.04 18.19
CA VAL A 133 6.47 9.75 18.76
C VAL A 133 6.39 8.28 19.19
N GLU A 134 6.89 7.38 18.35
CA GLU A 134 6.94 5.94 18.63
C GLU A 134 7.75 5.61 19.90
N ASP A 135 8.93 6.23 20.05
CA ASP A 135 9.77 6.10 21.24
C ASP A 135 9.07 6.67 22.47
N ALA A 136 8.39 7.81 22.34
CA ALA A 136 7.63 8.42 23.42
C ALA A 136 6.48 7.52 23.90
N ILE A 137 5.78 6.85 22.97
CA ILE A 137 4.74 5.84 23.28
C ILE A 137 5.35 4.64 24.02
N GLY A 138 6.56 4.22 23.66
CA GLY A 138 7.25 3.09 24.29
C GLY A 138 7.72 3.36 25.72
N ILE A 139 8.10 4.60 26.03
CA ILE A 139 8.62 5.00 27.35
C ILE A 139 7.49 5.45 28.29
N ASN A 140 6.45 6.10 27.75
CA ASN A 140 5.40 6.73 28.54
C ASN A 140 4.23 5.78 28.81
N LYS A 141 3.77 5.71 30.07
CA LYS A 141 2.57 4.97 30.45
C LYS A 141 1.27 5.68 30.03
N GLU A 142 1.32 6.99 29.78
CA GLU A 142 0.16 7.84 29.47
C GLU A 142 -0.01 8.06 27.95
N LYS A 143 -0.10 6.97 27.17
CA LYS A 143 -0.24 7.01 25.70
C LYS A 143 -1.37 7.92 25.21
N LEU A 144 -2.52 7.92 25.90
CA LEU A 144 -3.66 8.77 25.57
C LEU A 144 -3.36 10.26 25.65
N LYS A 145 -2.48 10.70 26.58
CA LYS A 145 -2.10 12.12 26.65
C LYS A 145 -1.24 12.53 25.47
N ILE A 146 -0.35 11.64 25.00
CA ILE A 146 0.45 11.86 23.79
C ILE A 146 -0.49 11.96 22.59
N LEU A 147 -1.43 11.04 22.46
CA LEU A 147 -2.40 11.05 21.36
C LEU A 147 -3.25 12.33 21.36
N ALA A 148 -3.79 12.73 22.52
CA ALA A 148 -4.56 13.96 22.65
C ALA A 148 -3.76 15.21 22.24
N TRP A 149 -2.45 15.21 22.50
CA TRP A 149 -1.56 16.28 22.05
C TRP A 149 -1.35 16.25 20.53
N ILE A 150 -1.11 15.06 19.95
CA ILE A 150 -0.94 14.88 18.49
C ILE A 150 -2.20 15.33 17.73
N LEU A 151 -3.38 14.95 18.20
CA LEU A 151 -4.66 15.32 17.58
C LEU A 151 -4.92 16.84 17.59
N LYS A 152 -4.44 17.54 18.62
CA LYS A 152 -4.58 19.00 18.75
C LYS A 152 -3.54 19.78 17.94
N MET A 153 -2.42 19.16 17.59
CA MET A 153 -1.37 19.81 16.81
C MET A 153 -1.75 19.87 15.34
N SER A 154 -1.86 21.07 14.80
CA SER A 154 -2.10 21.28 13.37
C SER A 154 -0.79 21.24 12.58
N PHE A 155 -0.77 20.44 11.51
CA PHE A 155 0.25 20.41 10.47
C PHE A 155 -0.41 20.68 9.11
N SER A 156 -0.18 21.87 8.55
CA SER A 156 -0.74 22.27 7.25
C SER A 156 -2.27 22.12 7.15
N ASN A 157 -2.99 22.59 8.18
CA ASN A 157 -4.46 22.53 8.34
C ASN A 157 -5.07 21.15 8.64
N LEU A 158 -4.26 20.09 8.74
CA LEU A 158 -4.70 18.77 9.23
C LEU A 158 -4.04 18.46 10.57
N PRO A 159 -4.60 17.57 11.41
CA PRO A 159 -3.91 17.12 12.62
C PRO A 159 -2.60 16.39 12.28
N LEU A 160 -1.65 16.47 13.21
CA LEU A 160 -0.36 15.81 13.06
C LEU A 160 -0.51 14.30 12.84
N LEU A 161 -1.56 13.68 13.40
CA LEU A 161 -1.87 12.26 13.19
C LEU A 161 -1.87 11.86 11.71
N TYR A 162 -2.46 12.70 10.84
CA TYR A 162 -2.64 12.41 9.43
C TYR A 162 -1.31 12.30 8.65
N VAL A 163 -0.25 12.92 9.16
CA VAL A 163 1.07 12.86 8.50
C VAL A 163 1.99 11.82 9.11
N LEU A 164 1.68 11.26 10.30
CA LEU A 164 2.55 10.27 10.91
C LEU A 164 2.54 8.95 10.12
N ASP A 165 3.69 8.28 10.07
CA ASP A 165 3.82 6.91 9.56
C ASP A 165 2.77 6.01 10.23
N ILE A 166 2.05 5.24 9.40
CA ILE A 166 0.93 4.43 9.87
C ILE A 166 1.35 3.39 10.92
N ARG A 167 2.62 2.99 10.96
CA ARG A 167 3.13 2.07 12.00
C ARG A 167 3.16 2.71 13.37
N THR A 168 3.42 4.01 13.43
CA THR A 168 3.31 4.78 14.66
C THR A 168 1.85 4.94 15.05
N VAL A 169 0.96 5.20 14.09
CA VAL A 169 -0.48 5.36 14.31
C VAL A 169 -1.13 4.06 14.82
N ASP A 170 -0.74 2.90 14.28
CA ASP A 170 -1.25 1.57 14.68
C ASP A 170 -1.09 1.32 16.20
N LYS A 171 -0.03 1.85 16.82
CA LYS A 171 0.20 1.71 18.28
C LYS A 171 -0.83 2.40 19.15
N PHE A 172 -1.58 3.35 18.60
CA PHE A 172 -2.66 4.03 19.32
C PHE A 172 -3.95 3.22 19.33
N ILE A 173 -4.12 2.25 18.42
CA ILE A 173 -5.31 1.38 18.40
C ILE A 173 -5.43 0.59 19.71
N ASP A 174 -4.32 0.13 20.26
CA ASP A 174 -4.26 -0.56 21.56
C ASP A 174 -4.80 0.28 22.74
N CYS A 175 -4.94 1.60 22.56
CA CYS A 175 -5.54 2.47 23.59
C CYS A 175 -7.08 2.40 23.61
N PHE A 176 -7.69 1.90 22.53
CA PHE A 176 -9.14 1.92 22.34
C PHE A 176 -9.73 0.53 22.09
N TYR A 177 -8.92 -0.43 21.67
CA TYR A 177 -9.37 -1.80 21.44
C TYR A 177 -9.07 -2.68 22.67
N PRO A 178 -10.01 -3.53 23.13
CA PRO A 178 -11.36 -3.74 22.59
C PRO A 178 -12.41 -2.74 23.12
N GLU A 179 -12.09 -1.95 24.14
CA GLU A 179 -13.04 -1.05 24.81
C GLU A 179 -12.57 0.41 24.74
N ILE A 180 -13.48 1.30 24.33
CA ILE A 180 -13.21 2.73 24.25
C ILE A 180 -13.14 3.31 25.66
N THR A 181 -11.95 3.73 26.07
CA THR A 181 -11.75 4.37 27.38
C THR A 181 -12.04 5.88 27.37
N ASP A 182 -11.87 6.54 26.22
CA ASP A 182 -12.14 7.96 26.02
C ASP A 182 -12.78 8.18 24.65
N SER A 183 -14.09 8.43 24.63
CA SER A 183 -14.87 8.52 23.39
C SER A 183 -14.54 9.74 22.56
N ALA A 184 -14.15 10.85 23.18
CA ALA A 184 -13.86 12.10 22.47
C ALA A 184 -12.52 11.99 21.73
N ILE A 185 -11.48 11.48 22.41
CA ILE A 185 -10.17 11.26 21.75
C ILE A 185 -10.30 10.20 20.65
N PHE A 186 -11.11 9.16 20.87
CA PHE A 186 -11.31 8.12 19.87
C PHE A 186 -12.06 8.61 18.63
N GLU A 187 -13.11 9.42 18.80
CA GLU A 187 -13.81 10.05 17.68
C GLU A 187 -12.84 10.88 16.83
N ASP A 188 -12.05 11.76 17.47
CA ASP A 188 -11.02 12.54 16.79
C ASP A 188 -10.01 11.62 16.07
N PHE A 189 -9.51 10.57 16.73
CA PHE A 189 -8.58 9.60 16.12
C PHE A 189 -9.17 8.96 14.85
N ILE A 190 -10.39 8.45 14.93
CA ILE A 190 -11.07 7.77 13.84
C ILE A 190 -11.30 8.70 12.65
N MET A 191 -11.68 9.96 12.90
CA MET A 191 -11.93 10.92 11.84
C MET A 191 -10.69 11.19 10.98
N TYR A 192 -9.49 11.06 11.54
CA TYR A 192 -8.22 11.28 10.84
C TYR A 192 -7.42 10.01 10.51
N PHE A 193 -7.95 8.82 10.80
CA PHE A 193 -7.25 7.55 10.59
C PHE A 193 -7.16 7.16 9.10
N ASP A 194 -5.97 6.89 8.58
CA ASP A 194 -5.82 6.45 7.18
C ASP A 194 -6.05 4.94 7.03
N PHE A 195 -7.30 4.56 6.69
CA PHE A 195 -7.64 3.15 6.42
C PHE A 195 -6.91 2.59 5.21
N THR A 196 -6.67 3.40 4.18
CA THR A 196 -6.07 2.92 2.95
C THR A 196 -4.62 2.51 3.21
N GLU A 197 -3.87 3.37 3.89
CA GLU A 197 -2.49 3.05 4.28
C GLU A 197 -2.46 1.89 5.28
N TRP A 198 -3.33 1.88 6.29
CA TRP A 198 -3.34 0.83 7.31
C TRP A 198 -3.66 -0.55 6.75
N ILE A 199 -4.70 -0.67 5.93
CA ILE A 199 -5.08 -1.94 5.31
C ILE A 199 -3.99 -2.43 4.34
N SER A 200 -3.17 -1.53 3.78
CA SER A 200 -2.03 -1.90 2.95
C SER A 200 -0.82 -2.45 3.72
N MET A 201 -0.83 -2.38 5.06
CA MET A 201 0.27 -2.84 5.93
C MET A 201 -0.13 -3.92 6.94
N TYR A 202 -1.42 -4.05 7.28
CA TYR A 202 -1.88 -4.89 8.38
C TYR A 202 -3.04 -5.81 7.99
N GLU A 203 -2.96 -7.06 8.42
CA GLU A 203 -4.07 -8.02 8.42
C GLU A 203 -4.53 -8.26 9.87
N LYS A 204 -5.56 -7.53 10.28
CA LYS A 204 -6.12 -7.55 11.64
C LYS A 204 -7.65 -7.42 11.52
N PRO A 205 -8.37 -8.48 11.11
CA PRO A 205 -9.76 -8.38 10.69
C PRO A 205 -10.71 -7.90 11.81
N GLU A 206 -10.49 -8.30 13.06
CA GLU A 206 -11.32 -7.88 14.20
C GLU A 206 -11.16 -6.39 14.50
N ILE A 207 -9.91 -5.90 14.46
CA ILE A 207 -9.61 -4.48 14.64
C ILE A 207 -10.16 -3.68 13.45
N LEU A 208 -10.03 -4.19 12.23
CA LEU A 208 -10.58 -3.54 11.05
C LEU A 208 -12.10 -3.39 11.16
N GLU A 209 -12.81 -4.46 11.51
CA GLU A 209 -14.27 -4.42 11.71
C GLU A 209 -14.65 -3.41 12.80
N TYR A 210 -13.92 -3.40 13.91
CA TYR A 210 -14.10 -2.44 14.99
C TYR A 210 -13.94 -0.98 14.52
N LEU A 211 -12.84 -0.67 13.84
CA LEU A 211 -12.57 0.69 13.36
C LEU A 211 -13.59 1.12 12.29
N LEU A 212 -13.99 0.24 11.37
CA LEU A 212 -15.00 0.51 10.35
C LEU A 212 -16.39 0.77 10.95
N TYR A 213 -16.77 0.00 11.98
CA TYR A 213 -18.02 0.20 12.71
C TYR A 213 -18.11 1.63 13.27
N TYR A 214 -17.08 2.06 14.00
CA TYR A 214 -17.09 3.38 14.63
C TYR A 214 -16.92 4.52 13.62
N SER A 215 -16.11 4.34 12.57
CA SER A 215 -15.96 5.36 11.51
C SER A 215 -17.29 5.69 10.84
N ARG A 216 -18.13 4.68 10.62
CA ARG A 216 -19.49 4.89 10.11
C ARG A 216 -20.39 5.56 11.15
N HIS A 217 -20.32 5.12 12.41
CA HIS A 217 -21.13 5.72 13.47
C HIS A 217 -20.81 7.20 13.71
N TYR A 218 -19.55 7.62 13.53
CA TYR A 218 -19.13 9.02 13.60
C TYR A 218 -19.34 9.81 12.30
N GLY A 219 -19.90 9.18 11.26
CA GLY A 219 -20.29 9.86 10.03
C GLY A 219 -19.13 10.23 9.12
N ARG A 220 -18.05 9.44 9.08
CA ARG A 220 -16.89 9.73 8.24
C ARG A 220 -17.25 9.71 6.75
N GLU A 221 -17.08 10.86 6.09
CA GLU A 221 -17.52 11.09 4.71
C GLU A 221 -16.65 10.39 3.66
N ASP A 222 -15.35 10.21 3.92
CA ASP A 222 -14.42 9.55 2.98
C ASP A 222 -14.81 8.10 2.71
N LEU A 223 -15.42 7.41 3.68
CA LEU A 223 -15.98 6.07 3.52
C LEU A 223 -17.29 6.04 2.71
N THR A 224 -17.86 7.20 2.35
CA THR A 224 -19.03 7.28 1.46
C THR A 224 -18.61 7.21 -0.02
N GLU A 225 -19.56 6.94 -0.91
CA GLU A 225 -19.30 6.59 -2.32
C GLU A 225 -18.57 7.69 -3.13
N ASP A 226 -18.62 8.94 -2.68
CA ASP A 226 -18.26 10.11 -3.49
C ASP A 226 -16.83 10.62 -3.29
N VAL A 227 -16.13 10.21 -2.23
CA VAL A 227 -14.85 10.85 -1.83
C VAL A 227 -13.66 9.88 -1.83
N PHE A 228 -13.77 8.68 -1.26
CA PHE A 228 -12.70 7.67 -1.35
C PHE A 228 -13.23 6.25 -1.05
N PRO A 229 -13.72 5.53 -2.05
CA PRO A 229 -14.67 4.48 -1.74
C PRO A 229 -13.92 3.25 -1.22
N ILE A 230 -14.27 2.85 0.00
CA ILE A 230 -13.80 1.61 0.67
C ILE A 230 -13.92 0.35 -0.22
N ASP A 231 -14.75 0.41 -1.26
CA ASP A 231 -14.92 -0.65 -2.26
C ASP A 231 -13.72 -0.83 -3.22
N GLU A 232 -12.77 0.11 -3.24
CA GLU A 232 -11.49 -0.01 -3.96
C GLU A 232 -10.39 -0.75 -3.16
N ILE A 233 -10.62 -1.01 -1.87
CA ILE A 233 -9.60 -1.58 -0.96
C ILE A 233 -9.46 -3.11 -1.10
N ILE A 234 -10.44 -3.78 -1.70
CA ILE A 234 -10.43 -5.23 -1.91
C ILE A 234 -9.22 -5.70 -2.72
N ASP A 235 -8.88 -5.00 -3.81
CA ASP A 235 -7.74 -5.37 -4.65
C ASP A 235 -6.39 -5.16 -3.95
N PRO A 236 -6.12 -4.05 -3.24
CA PRO A 236 -4.99 -3.95 -2.32
C PRO A 236 -4.88 -5.15 -1.37
N CYS A 237 -5.95 -5.55 -0.68
CA CYS A 237 -5.94 -6.73 0.19
C CYS A 237 -5.47 -7.98 -0.56
N ILE A 238 -5.94 -8.19 -1.79
CA ILE A 238 -5.51 -9.31 -2.64
C ILE A 238 -4.02 -9.20 -3.00
N PHE A 239 -3.53 -8.02 -3.36
CA PHE A 239 -2.12 -7.82 -3.74
C PHE A 239 -1.15 -8.00 -2.58
N TYR A 240 -1.55 -7.61 -1.37
CA TYR A 240 -0.72 -7.74 -0.18
C TYR A 240 -0.92 -9.08 0.55
N ARG A 241 -1.90 -9.90 0.11
CA ARG A 241 -2.31 -11.19 0.68
C ARG A 241 -3.00 -11.08 2.03
N TYR A 242 -3.64 -9.95 2.30
CA TYR A 242 -4.43 -9.72 3.50
C TYR A 242 -5.88 -10.17 3.28
N PHE A 243 -6.05 -11.45 2.96
CA PHE A 243 -7.32 -12.05 2.58
C PHE A 243 -8.36 -12.01 3.70
N LEU A 244 -7.94 -12.09 4.96
CA LEU A 244 -8.84 -12.09 6.12
C LEU A 244 -9.55 -10.74 6.30
N ASN A 245 -8.95 -9.64 5.86
CA ASN A 245 -9.58 -8.30 5.90
C ASN A 245 -10.77 -8.16 4.94
N ILE A 246 -10.88 -9.00 3.90
CA ILE A 246 -11.93 -8.89 2.87
C ILE A 246 -13.33 -9.12 3.45
N GLY A 247 -13.47 -10.06 4.39
CA GLY A 247 -14.75 -10.34 5.06
C GLY A 247 -15.31 -9.12 5.80
N PRO A 248 -14.57 -8.52 6.75
CA PRO A 248 -14.93 -7.25 7.38
C PRO A 248 -15.32 -6.17 6.37
N ILE A 249 -14.51 -5.94 5.32
CA ILE A 249 -14.78 -4.90 4.32
C ILE A 249 -16.13 -5.15 3.62
N LEU A 250 -16.41 -6.39 3.22
CA LEU A 250 -17.67 -6.78 2.55
C LEU A 250 -18.91 -6.68 3.46
N LYS A 251 -18.77 -6.46 4.76
CA LYS A 251 -19.91 -6.06 5.62
C LYS A 251 -20.32 -4.60 5.41
N TYR A 252 -19.40 -3.77 4.92
CA TYR A 252 -19.61 -2.32 4.74
C TYR A 252 -19.71 -1.89 3.27
N ILE A 253 -19.49 -2.80 2.33
CA ILE A 253 -19.68 -2.56 0.89
C ILE A 253 -20.63 -3.60 0.30
N ASN A 254 -21.36 -3.24 -0.76
CA ASN A 254 -22.24 -4.19 -1.45
C ASN A 254 -21.42 -5.16 -2.31
N VAL A 255 -20.61 -4.61 -3.22
CA VAL A 255 -19.80 -5.33 -4.22
C VAL A 255 -18.46 -4.61 -4.40
N PRO A 256 -17.34 -5.33 -4.66
CA PRO A 256 -16.07 -4.70 -5.03
C PRO A 256 -16.22 -3.85 -6.30
N ARG A 257 -15.59 -2.67 -6.30
CA ARG A 257 -15.65 -1.73 -7.42
C ARG A 257 -14.54 -2.03 -8.44
N PHE A 258 -14.87 -1.91 -9.72
CA PHE A 258 -13.86 -1.94 -10.77
C PHE A 258 -13.01 -0.66 -10.73
N SER A 259 -11.69 -0.83 -10.72
CA SER A 259 -10.71 0.25 -10.87
C SER A 259 -9.77 -0.04 -12.04
N GLU A 260 -9.60 0.95 -12.92
CA GLU A 260 -8.68 0.87 -14.06
C GLU A 260 -7.21 0.74 -13.58
N ASP A 261 -6.87 1.31 -12.43
CA ASP A 261 -5.54 1.18 -11.84
C ASP A 261 -5.27 -0.25 -11.36
N ASN A 262 -6.24 -0.86 -10.67
CA ASN A 262 -6.14 -2.25 -10.23
C ASN A 262 -6.11 -3.21 -11.43
N TYR A 263 -6.94 -2.97 -12.45
CA TYR A 263 -6.90 -3.70 -13.72
C TYR A 263 -5.50 -3.69 -14.35
N ARG A 264 -4.88 -2.51 -14.47
CA ARG A 264 -3.51 -2.36 -15.00
C ARG A 264 -2.47 -3.01 -14.11
N LYS A 265 -2.65 -2.95 -12.79
CA LYS A 265 -1.75 -3.58 -11.82
C LYS A 265 -1.76 -5.10 -11.94
N TYR A 266 -2.94 -5.73 -12.06
CA TYR A 266 -3.06 -7.17 -12.32
C TYR A 266 -2.40 -7.54 -13.65
N PHE A 267 -2.68 -6.78 -14.72
CA PHE A 267 -2.06 -7.01 -16.02
C PHE A 267 -0.54 -6.98 -15.93
N ARG A 268 0.06 -5.94 -15.34
CA ARG A 268 1.52 -5.82 -15.20
C ARG A 268 2.13 -6.98 -14.41
N LYS A 269 1.52 -7.33 -13.28
CA LYS A 269 1.99 -8.42 -12.40
C LYS A 269 1.93 -9.77 -13.10
N ILE A 270 0.80 -10.11 -13.70
CA ILE A 270 0.63 -11.40 -14.41
C ILE A 270 1.56 -11.44 -15.64
N SER A 271 1.66 -10.36 -16.41
CA SER A 271 2.51 -10.31 -17.62
C SER A 271 3.99 -10.46 -17.30
N SER A 272 4.45 -9.96 -16.14
CA SER A 272 5.82 -10.19 -15.67
C SER A 272 6.14 -11.67 -15.45
N MET A 273 5.15 -12.47 -15.04
CA MET A 273 5.28 -13.92 -14.86
C MET A 273 4.92 -14.72 -16.11
N ARG A 274 4.15 -14.12 -17.03
CA ARG A 274 3.65 -14.72 -18.26
C ARG A 274 3.81 -13.73 -19.41
N PRO A 275 5.00 -13.64 -20.03
CA PRO A 275 5.28 -12.66 -21.08
C PRO A 275 4.36 -12.75 -22.31
N ASN A 276 3.69 -13.90 -22.48
CA ASN A 276 2.70 -14.11 -23.53
C ASN A 276 1.40 -13.31 -23.31
N LEU A 277 1.16 -12.76 -22.13
CA LEU A 277 0.08 -11.81 -21.86
C LEU A 277 0.55 -10.43 -22.30
N THR A 278 0.09 -9.98 -23.46
CA THR A 278 0.45 -8.68 -24.05
C THR A 278 -0.78 -7.77 -24.11
N GLU A 279 -0.55 -6.46 -24.21
CA GLU A 279 -1.64 -5.48 -24.39
C GLU A 279 -2.50 -5.80 -25.62
N GLU A 280 -1.90 -6.29 -26.70
CA GLU A 280 -2.63 -6.68 -27.91
C GLU A 280 -3.63 -7.82 -27.64
N LYS A 281 -3.23 -8.84 -26.87
CA LYS A 281 -4.11 -9.94 -26.50
C LYS A 281 -5.24 -9.49 -25.59
N LEU A 282 -4.95 -8.61 -24.63
CA LEU A 282 -5.96 -8.00 -23.76
C LEU A 282 -6.95 -7.16 -24.56
N HIS A 283 -6.46 -6.30 -25.46
CA HIS A 283 -7.31 -5.50 -26.32
C HIS A 283 -8.22 -6.37 -27.20
N LYS A 284 -7.74 -7.53 -27.66
CA LYS A 284 -8.57 -8.51 -28.38
C LYS A 284 -9.65 -9.14 -27.51
N ALA A 285 -9.40 -9.35 -26.22
CA ALA A 285 -10.41 -9.77 -25.25
C ALA A 285 -11.43 -8.64 -24.99
N GLU A 286 -10.97 -7.41 -24.80
CA GLU A 286 -11.81 -6.22 -24.57
C GLU A 286 -12.79 -5.95 -25.72
N LYS A 287 -12.45 -6.31 -26.97
CA LYS A 287 -13.38 -6.24 -28.10
C LYS A 287 -14.59 -7.18 -27.99
N ARG A 288 -14.56 -8.14 -27.08
CA ARG A 288 -15.55 -9.24 -26.97
C ARG A 288 -16.25 -9.29 -25.62
N MET A 289 -15.69 -8.67 -24.59
CA MET A 289 -16.23 -8.63 -23.24
C MET A 289 -15.83 -7.34 -22.56
N LYS A 290 -16.63 -6.94 -21.56
CA LYS A 290 -16.39 -5.76 -20.75
C LYS A 290 -15.06 -5.87 -19.99
N ARG A 291 -14.40 -4.73 -19.73
CA ARG A 291 -13.13 -4.70 -18.98
C ARG A 291 -13.29 -5.19 -17.56
N GLU A 292 -14.42 -4.89 -16.94
CA GLU A 292 -14.82 -5.35 -15.61
C GLU A 292 -14.82 -6.88 -15.55
N ARG A 293 -15.31 -7.55 -16.61
CA ARG A 293 -15.33 -9.00 -16.71
C ARG A 293 -13.92 -9.59 -16.87
N ILE A 294 -13.05 -8.92 -17.62
CA ILE A 294 -11.63 -9.32 -17.75
C ILE A 294 -10.90 -9.10 -16.42
N HIS A 295 -11.17 -7.99 -15.73
CA HIS A 295 -10.62 -7.68 -14.41
C HIS A 295 -10.96 -8.80 -13.41
N GLN A 296 -12.21 -9.24 -13.36
CA GLN A 296 -12.62 -10.39 -12.53
C GLN A 296 -11.82 -11.66 -12.86
N MET A 297 -11.58 -11.95 -14.14
CA MET A 297 -10.75 -13.10 -14.54
C MET A 297 -9.28 -12.91 -14.13
N LEU A 298 -8.72 -11.71 -14.30
CA LEU A 298 -7.36 -11.40 -13.89
C LEU A 298 -7.18 -11.49 -12.38
N GLN A 299 -8.19 -11.08 -11.60
CA GLN A 299 -8.22 -11.22 -10.15
C GLN A 299 -8.15 -12.69 -9.74
N ILE A 300 -8.98 -13.56 -10.33
CA ILE A 300 -8.93 -15.02 -10.10
C ILE A 300 -7.55 -15.59 -10.46
N ILE A 301 -7.03 -15.24 -11.64
CA ILE A 301 -5.72 -15.71 -12.13
C ILE A 301 -4.62 -15.30 -11.15
N TRP A 302 -4.62 -14.04 -10.71
CA TRP A 302 -3.63 -13.53 -9.77
C TRP A 302 -3.72 -14.23 -8.41
N MET A 303 -4.92 -14.33 -7.83
CA MET A 303 -5.13 -15.02 -6.57
C MET A 303 -4.63 -16.46 -6.63
N HIS A 304 -4.91 -17.19 -7.72
CA HIS A 304 -4.43 -18.56 -7.93
C HIS A 304 -2.89 -18.65 -8.01
N ILE A 305 -2.26 -17.76 -8.78
CA ILE A 305 -0.80 -17.77 -8.97
C ILE A 305 -0.11 -17.42 -7.65
N ASP A 306 -0.57 -16.36 -6.99
CA ASP A 306 0.07 -15.79 -5.81
C ASP A 306 -0.12 -16.68 -4.58
N CYS A 307 -1.31 -17.26 -4.38
CA CYS A 307 -1.56 -18.15 -3.24
C CYS A 307 -0.76 -19.45 -3.31
N ARG A 308 -0.54 -19.99 -4.53
CA ARG A 308 0.32 -21.16 -4.74
C ARG A 308 1.78 -20.88 -4.46
N GLN A 309 2.26 -19.67 -4.76
CA GLN A 309 3.64 -19.27 -4.47
C GLN A 309 3.88 -19.07 -2.97
N HIS A 310 2.86 -18.67 -2.23
CA HIS A 310 2.99 -18.27 -0.82
C HIS A 310 2.27 -19.21 0.17
N HIS A 311 1.72 -20.32 -0.30
CA HIS A 311 1.04 -21.34 0.50
C HIS A 311 -0.17 -20.83 1.33
N CYS A 312 -0.91 -19.85 0.81
CA CYS A 312 -2.11 -19.26 1.45
C CYS A 312 -3.41 -19.58 0.69
N THR A 313 -3.53 -20.80 0.17
CA THR A 313 -4.64 -21.23 -0.69
C THR A 313 -6.00 -21.17 0.01
N GLU A 314 -6.07 -21.53 1.29
CA GLU A 314 -7.35 -21.58 2.05
C GLU A 314 -7.93 -20.17 2.23
N ASP A 315 -7.12 -19.22 2.71
CA ASP A 315 -7.55 -17.83 2.92
C ASP A 315 -7.91 -17.16 1.59
N ALA A 316 -7.11 -17.39 0.54
CA ALA A 316 -7.40 -16.89 -0.80
C ALA A 316 -8.71 -17.48 -1.36
N SER A 317 -8.97 -18.78 -1.14
CA SER A 317 -10.21 -19.44 -1.54
C SER A 317 -11.41 -18.85 -0.79
N GLU A 318 -11.29 -18.60 0.51
CA GLU A 318 -12.36 -18.00 1.31
C GLU A 318 -12.63 -16.55 0.89
N ALA A 319 -11.59 -15.75 0.67
CA ALA A 319 -11.71 -14.41 0.12
C ALA A 319 -12.41 -14.41 -1.24
N LEU A 320 -12.04 -15.35 -2.13
CA LEU A 320 -12.65 -15.48 -3.44
C LEU A 320 -14.14 -15.85 -3.32
N ARG A 321 -14.49 -16.78 -2.42
CA ARG A 321 -15.88 -17.13 -2.11
C ARG A 321 -16.68 -15.91 -1.67
N LEU A 322 -16.15 -15.13 -0.74
CA LEU A 322 -16.81 -13.93 -0.19
C LEU A 322 -17.04 -12.88 -1.29
N ILE A 323 -16.01 -12.58 -2.10
CA ILE A 323 -16.10 -11.67 -3.24
C ILE A 323 -17.21 -12.14 -4.20
N TRP A 324 -17.18 -13.40 -4.63
CA TRP A 324 -18.13 -13.92 -5.62
C TRP A 324 -19.54 -14.14 -5.08
N CYS A 325 -19.71 -14.23 -3.76
CA CYS A 325 -21.01 -14.19 -3.08
C CYS A 325 -21.63 -12.78 -3.06
N SER A 326 -20.82 -11.73 -3.23
CA SER A 326 -21.27 -10.34 -3.28
C SER A 326 -21.57 -9.85 -4.72
N VAL A 327 -20.83 -10.35 -5.71
CA VAL A 327 -20.96 -9.96 -7.12
C VAL A 327 -22.25 -10.51 -7.75
N PRO A 328 -23.12 -9.67 -8.35
CA PRO A 328 -24.37 -10.14 -8.98
C PRO A 328 -24.16 -10.79 -10.36
N ASP A 329 -22.99 -10.60 -10.98
CA ASP A 329 -22.68 -11.09 -12.32
C ASP A 329 -22.69 -12.63 -12.41
N ASP A 330 -23.01 -13.13 -13.60
CA ASP A 330 -22.98 -14.55 -13.97
C ASP A 330 -21.66 -15.22 -13.61
N TYR A 331 -21.69 -16.52 -13.31
CA TYR A 331 -20.47 -17.28 -13.07
C TYR A 331 -19.55 -17.25 -14.29
N ILE A 332 -18.24 -17.20 -14.05
CA ILE A 332 -17.25 -17.31 -15.11
C ILE A 332 -17.15 -18.78 -15.51
N SER A 333 -17.38 -19.07 -16.79
CA SER A 333 -17.26 -20.45 -17.29
C SER A 333 -15.82 -20.77 -17.73
N PHE A 334 -15.46 -22.06 -17.70
CA PHE A 334 -14.16 -22.50 -18.20
C PHE A 334 -13.94 -22.10 -19.66
N LYS A 335 -14.98 -22.19 -20.50
CA LYS A 335 -14.91 -21.76 -21.91
C LYS A 335 -14.61 -20.26 -22.04
N GLU A 336 -15.13 -19.45 -21.14
CA GLU A 336 -14.92 -18.00 -21.12
C GLU A 336 -13.45 -17.68 -20.82
N ILE A 337 -12.90 -18.21 -19.72
CA ILE A 337 -11.48 -18.05 -19.35
C ILE A 337 -10.59 -18.61 -20.46
N LYS A 338 -10.87 -19.82 -20.92
CA LYS A 338 -10.10 -20.46 -21.99
C LYS A 338 -10.09 -19.60 -23.24
N ARG A 339 -11.22 -19.02 -23.64
CA ARG A 339 -11.30 -18.17 -24.83
C ARG A 339 -10.51 -16.86 -24.67
N ALA A 340 -10.52 -16.26 -23.48
CA ALA A 340 -9.81 -15.02 -23.20
C ALA A 340 -8.28 -15.23 -23.13
N PHE A 341 -7.85 -16.33 -22.51
CA PHE A 341 -6.44 -16.55 -22.17
C PHE A 341 -5.77 -17.73 -22.90
N ARG A 342 -6.38 -18.22 -23.99
CA ARG A 342 -5.79 -19.26 -24.85
C ARG A 342 -4.44 -18.81 -25.41
N GLY A 343 -3.44 -19.69 -25.31
CA GLY A 343 -2.09 -19.39 -25.81
C GLY A 343 -1.35 -18.34 -24.97
N ILE A 344 -1.88 -18.00 -23.80
CA ILE A 344 -1.18 -17.28 -22.73
C ILE A 344 -0.74 -18.29 -21.68
N PHE A 345 -1.69 -19.13 -21.26
CA PHE A 345 -1.48 -20.26 -20.36
C PHE A 345 -1.67 -21.59 -21.10
N ARG A 346 -1.10 -22.67 -20.54
CA ARG A 346 -1.38 -24.03 -21.00
C ARG A 346 -2.79 -24.46 -20.60
N ASP A 347 -3.40 -25.36 -21.37
CA ASP A 347 -4.77 -25.81 -21.10
C ASP A 347 -4.93 -26.43 -19.70
N GLU A 348 -3.94 -27.19 -19.23
CA GLU A 348 -3.90 -27.76 -17.87
C GLU A 348 -3.84 -26.68 -16.78
N GLU A 349 -3.09 -25.60 -17.04
CA GLU A 349 -2.95 -24.49 -16.10
C GLU A 349 -4.24 -23.66 -16.03
N LEU A 350 -4.87 -23.40 -17.17
CA LEU A 350 -6.20 -22.77 -17.22
C LEU A 350 -7.24 -23.60 -16.50
N LYS A 351 -7.16 -24.93 -16.61
CA LYS A 351 -8.05 -25.83 -15.89
C LYS A 351 -7.82 -25.73 -14.39
N ASN A 352 -6.57 -25.75 -13.92
CA ASN A 352 -6.26 -25.58 -12.49
C ASN A 352 -6.73 -24.22 -11.93
N ILE A 353 -6.60 -23.14 -12.71
CA ILE A 353 -7.10 -21.81 -12.32
C ILE A 353 -8.63 -21.83 -12.19
N TYR A 354 -9.30 -22.44 -13.16
CA TYR A 354 -10.76 -22.57 -13.14
C TYR A 354 -11.25 -23.47 -12.01
N ASP A 355 -10.59 -24.61 -11.78
CA ASP A 355 -10.95 -25.54 -10.70
C ASP A 355 -10.82 -24.86 -9.34
N PHE A 356 -9.76 -24.06 -9.11
CA PHE A 356 -9.62 -23.21 -7.92
C PHE A 356 -10.80 -22.24 -7.73
N TYR A 357 -11.22 -21.57 -8.80
CA TYR A 357 -12.38 -20.67 -8.77
C TYR A 357 -13.70 -21.43 -8.50
N ALA A 358 -13.93 -22.51 -9.23
CA ALA A 358 -15.15 -23.29 -9.15
C ALA A 358 -15.32 -23.95 -7.77
N GLU A 359 -14.22 -24.43 -7.18
CA GLU A 359 -14.19 -24.97 -5.83
C GLU A 359 -14.50 -23.90 -4.77
N ALA A 360 -13.86 -22.72 -4.87
CA ALA A 360 -14.11 -21.62 -3.95
C ALA A 360 -15.56 -21.15 -3.97
N VAL A 361 -16.17 -21.09 -5.16
CA VAL A 361 -17.53 -20.58 -5.36
C VAL A 361 -18.60 -21.67 -5.19
N GLY A 362 -18.21 -22.95 -5.26
CA GLY A 362 -19.11 -24.10 -5.09
C GLY A 362 -19.95 -24.44 -6.34
N GLU A 363 -19.56 -23.95 -7.51
CA GLU A 363 -20.33 -24.08 -8.75
C GLU A 363 -19.43 -24.46 -9.93
N PHE A 364 -19.86 -25.47 -10.70
CA PHE A 364 -19.13 -25.96 -11.88
C PHE A 364 -20.03 -25.85 -13.10
N SER A 365 -19.66 -25.02 -14.09
CA SER A 365 -20.38 -24.98 -15.37
C SER A 365 -19.47 -24.84 -16.59
N ASP A 366 -19.77 -25.64 -17.61
CA ASP A 366 -19.16 -25.57 -18.94
C ASP A 366 -19.68 -24.40 -19.79
N SER A 367 -20.63 -23.62 -19.27
CA SER A 367 -21.27 -22.50 -19.95
C SER A 367 -21.52 -21.36 -18.98
N VAL A 368 -21.66 -20.14 -19.49
CA VAL A 368 -22.07 -19.01 -18.64
C VAL A 368 -23.49 -19.28 -18.16
N GLN A 369 -23.67 -19.33 -16.85
CA GLN A 369 -24.96 -19.58 -16.21
C GLN A 369 -25.34 -18.36 -15.38
N PRO A 370 -26.62 -17.95 -15.45
CA PRO A 370 -27.11 -16.89 -14.60
C PRO A 370 -27.04 -17.30 -13.13
N ARG A 371 -26.93 -16.32 -12.25
CA ARG A 371 -27.01 -16.55 -10.81
C ARG A 371 -28.38 -17.10 -10.41
N SER A 372 -28.40 -17.89 -9.34
CA SER A 372 -29.67 -18.33 -8.75
C SER A 372 -30.49 -17.12 -8.28
N LEU A 373 -31.82 -17.26 -8.28
CA LEU A 373 -32.70 -16.22 -7.77
C LEU A 373 -32.33 -15.84 -6.33
N GLN A 374 -31.94 -16.83 -5.51
CA GLN A 374 -31.49 -16.62 -4.14
C GLN A 374 -30.27 -15.67 -4.09
N HIS A 375 -29.29 -15.87 -4.96
CA HIS A 375 -28.09 -15.03 -5.05
C HIS A 375 -28.43 -13.62 -5.51
N LEU A 376 -29.28 -13.47 -6.53
CA LEU A 376 -29.75 -12.17 -7.01
C LEU A 376 -30.49 -11.39 -5.91
N CYS A 377 -31.38 -12.07 -5.17
CA CYS A 377 -32.04 -11.48 -4.01
C CYS A 377 -31.03 -11.00 -2.95
N ARG A 378 -29.95 -11.75 -2.71
CA ARG A 378 -28.88 -11.34 -1.79
C ARG A 378 -28.28 -10.00 -2.20
N SER A 379 -27.85 -9.90 -3.46
CA SER A 379 -27.21 -8.69 -3.99
C SER A 379 -28.18 -7.50 -3.99
N ILE A 380 -29.45 -7.72 -4.32
CA ILE A 380 -30.47 -6.65 -4.29
C ILE A 380 -30.70 -6.15 -2.87
N ILE A 381 -30.94 -7.03 -1.90
CA ILE A 381 -31.18 -6.63 -0.51
C ILE A 381 -29.97 -5.86 0.05
N ARG A 382 -28.76 -6.35 -0.19
CA ARG A 382 -27.52 -5.68 0.23
C ARG A 382 -27.34 -4.32 -0.44
N SER A 383 -27.67 -4.20 -1.74
CA SER A 383 -27.66 -2.92 -2.46
C SER A 383 -28.65 -1.95 -1.85
N THR A 384 -29.89 -2.38 -1.62
CA THR A 384 -30.94 -1.53 -1.04
C THR A 384 -30.57 -1.05 0.36
N LEU A 385 -30.01 -1.91 1.23
CA LEU A 385 -29.54 -1.48 2.55
C LEU A 385 -28.46 -0.40 2.41
N ARG A 386 -27.48 -0.62 1.52
CA ARG A 386 -26.41 0.34 1.26
C ARG A 386 -26.93 1.67 0.70
N GLU A 387 -27.82 1.64 -0.28
CA GLU A 387 -28.43 2.83 -0.91
C GLU A 387 -29.21 3.69 0.11
N ASN A 388 -29.81 3.05 1.12
CA ASN A 388 -30.48 3.74 2.22
C ASN A 388 -29.52 4.17 3.35
N GLN A 389 -28.20 4.06 3.13
CA GLN A 389 -27.16 4.35 4.13
C GLN A 389 -27.30 3.51 5.41
N ILE A 390 -27.95 2.34 5.32
CA ILE A 390 -28.10 1.40 6.42
C ILE A 390 -26.96 0.38 6.34
N TRP A 391 -26.20 0.25 7.43
CA TRP A 391 -25.14 -0.74 7.51
C TRP A 391 -25.71 -2.17 7.41
N ILE A 392 -25.12 -3.03 6.57
CA ILE A 392 -25.70 -4.34 6.24
C ILE A 392 -25.95 -5.18 7.51
N PRO A 393 -24.94 -5.53 8.33
CA PRO A 393 -25.15 -6.24 9.59
C PRO A 393 -26.17 -5.63 10.56
N GLU A 394 -26.30 -4.30 10.60
CA GLU A 394 -27.24 -3.63 11.52
C GLU A 394 -28.66 -3.57 10.95
N GLY A 395 -28.78 -3.19 9.67
CA GLY A 395 -30.04 -3.23 8.94
C GLY A 395 -30.65 -4.62 8.95
N LEU A 396 -29.82 -5.65 8.76
CA LEU A 396 -30.26 -7.05 8.86
C LEU A 396 -30.78 -7.39 10.26
N ARG A 397 -30.08 -6.99 11.32
CA ARG A 397 -30.55 -7.19 12.71
C ARG A 397 -31.88 -6.49 12.98
N GLN A 398 -32.11 -5.34 12.35
CA GLN A 398 -33.37 -4.59 12.48
C GLN A 398 -34.52 -5.18 11.66
N THR A 399 -34.23 -5.98 10.62
CA THR A 399 -35.26 -6.64 9.81
C THR A 399 -35.93 -7.84 10.50
N CYS A 400 -35.45 -8.27 11.67
CA CYS A 400 -35.95 -9.43 12.42
C CYS A 400 -36.02 -10.72 11.57
N LEU A 401 -35.12 -10.88 10.61
CA LEU A 401 -35.06 -12.06 9.75
C LEU A 401 -34.57 -13.28 10.53
N PRO A 402 -34.96 -14.51 10.12
CA PRO A 402 -34.36 -15.72 10.65
C PRO A 402 -32.83 -15.68 10.53
N LYS A 403 -32.11 -16.14 11.58
CA LYS A 403 -30.63 -16.15 11.62
C LYS A 403 -29.98 -16.78 10.39
N SER A 404 -30.60 -17.80 9.80
CA SER A 404 -30.10 -18.43 8.57
C SER A 404 -30.11 -17.49 7.37
N ILE A 405 -31.09 -16.59 7.28
CA ILE A 405 -31.19 -15.56 6.23
C ILE A 405 -30.23 -14.40 6.54
N GLU A 406 -30.08 -14.01 7.81
CA GLU A 406 -29.09 -13.01 8.23
C GLU A 406 -27.67 -13.46 7.88
N SER A 407 -27.26 -14.68 8.27
CA SER A 407 -25.97 -15.25 7.91
C SER A 407 -25.76 -15.31 6.39
N PHE A 408 -26.80 -15.69 5.64
CA PHE A 408 -26.76 -15.70 4.18
C PHE A 408 -26.51 -14.30 3.57
N LEU A 409 -27.13 -13.25 4.13
CA LEU A 409 -26.96 -11.86 3.68
C LEU A 409 -25.63 -11.25 4.16
N ASN A 410 -25.08 -11.73 5.27
CA ASN A 410 -23.74 -11.41 5.78
C ASN A 410 -22.60 -12.18 5.11
N LEU A 411 -22.90 -12.99 4.09
CA LEU A 411 -21.92 -13.82 3.35
C LEU A 411 -21.24 -14.91 4.21
N GLU A 412 -21.81 -15.22 5.37
CA GLU A 412 -21.31 -16.26 6.26
C GLU A 412 -21.57 -17.66 5.67
N LYS A 413 -20.72 -18.63 6.04
CA LYS A 413 -21.00 -20.03 5.73
C LYS A 413 -22.24 -20.45 6.50
N VAL A 414 -23.36 -20.59 5.79
CA VAL A 414 -24.54 -21.24 6.34
C VAL A 414 -24.17 -22.71 6.51
N PHE A 415 -23.87 -23.11 7.75
CA PHE A 415 -23.83 -24.53 8.09
C PHE A 415 -25.23 -25.08 7.81
N SER A 416 -25.37 -25.70 6.65
CA SER A 416 -26.54 -26.51 6.36
C SER A 416 -26.43 -27.70 7.32
N THR A 417 -26.99 -27.58 8.53
CA THR A 417 -27.38 -28.75 9.29
C THR A 417 -28.31 -29.51 8.36
N SER A 418 -27.79 -30.61 7.82
CA SER A 418 -28.53 -31.52 6.96
C SER A 418 -29.87 -31.83 7.61
N ASN A 419 -30.93 -31.14 7.15
CA ASN A 419 -32.29 -31.50 7.46
C ASN A 419 -32.57 -32.80 6.70
N LYS A 420 -32.18 -33.92 7.30
CA LYS A 420 -32.90 -35.18 7.17
C LYS A 420 -34.25 -35.01 7.87
N PHE A 421 -35.18 -34.31 7.23
CA PHE A 421 -36.59 -34.60 7.43
C PHE A 421 -37.27 -34.60 6.07
N ALA A 422 -37.74 -35.81 5.77
CA ALA A 422 -38.37 -36.24 4.54
C ALA A 422 -39.72 -35.56 4.32
N LEU A 423 -40.08 -35.42 3.04
CA LEU A 423 -41.39 -35.82 2.54
C LEU A 423 -41.17 -36.84 1.43
#